data_AF-A0A920ADG8-F1
#
_entry.id   AF-A0A920ADG8-F1
#
_cell.length_a   1.000
_cell.length_b   1.000
_cell.length_c   1.000
_cell.angle_alpha   90.00
_cell.angle_beta   90.00
_cell.angle_gamma   90.00
#
_symmetry.space_group_name_H-M   'P 1'
#
loop_
_entity.id
_entity.type
_entity.pdbx_description
1 polymer ?
#
loop_
_entity_poly.entity_id
_entity_poly.type
_entity_poly.pdbx_seq_one_letter_code
_entity_poly.pdbx_strand_id
1 'polypeptide(L)'
;MIFCNKGIKCHIETSGAHPYSGTWDWFTLSPKKRKLPLKENYSKAQELKVVISRANDFRFAEEEASKVNDDCKLYLQPEWSKEAEILKDIIAYVKINPSWHISLQTHKYMDILSMRILIIVVFYQIVFLSSSGNH
;
A
#
# COMPACT_ATOMS: atom_id res chain seq x y z
N MET A 1 -16.44 0.74 -14.69
CA MET A 1 -15.76 1.60 -13.71
C MET A 1 -15.78 3.02 -14.25
N ILE A 2 -16.74 3.84 -13.81
CA ILE A 2 -17.15 5.09 -14.50
C ILE A 2 -16.26 6.30 -14.14
N PHE A 3 -15.55 6.25 -13.02
CA PHE A 3 -14.84 7.40 -12.45
C PHE A 3 -13.52 7.74 -13.16
N CYS A 4 -12.76 6.74 -13.62
CA CYS A 4 -11.43 6.97 -14.21
C CYS A 4 -11.54 7.68 -15.57
N ASN A 5 -12.67 7.53 -16.26
CA ASN A 5 -12.96 8.21 -17.53
C ASN A 5 -13.32 9.70 -17.38
N LYS A 6 -13.41 10.23 -16.15
CA LYS A 6 -13.68 11.65 -15.88
C LYS A 6 -12.41 12.44 -15.51
N GLY A 7 -11.22 11.91 -15.79
CA GLY A 7 -9.94 12.54 -15.44
C GLY A 7 -9.58 12.44 -13.96
N ILE A 8 -10.29 11.61 -13.19
CA ILE A 8 -10.00 11.34 -11.79
C ILE A 8 -9.06 10.13 -11.73
N LYS A 9 -7.90 10.29 -11.08
CA LYS A 9 -6.98 9.18 -10.85
C LYS A 9 -7.63 8.15 -9.93
N CYS A 10 -7.60 6.90 -10.36
CA CYS A 10 -8.21 5.76 -9.69
C CYS A 10 -7.13 4.85 -9.12
N HIS A 11 -7.14 4.65 -7.81
CA HIS A 11 -6.25 3.72 -7.11
C HIS A 11 -7.08 2.58 -6.52
N ILE A 12 -6.53 1.38 -6.56
CA ILE A 12 -7.06 0.20 -5.90
C ILE A 12 -6.05 -0.32 -4.88
N GLU A 13 -6.54 -0.68 -3.70
CA GLU A 13 -5.82 -1.51 -2.75
C GLU A 13 -6.53 -2.86 -2.65
N THR A 14 -5.80 -3.96 -2.86
CA THR A 14 -6.39 -5.31 -2.87
C THR A 14 -5.40 -6.35 -2.38
N SER A 15 -5.91 -7.47 -1.86
CA SER A 15 -5.07 -8.64 -1.58
C SER A 15 -4.65 -9.40 -2.85
N GLY A 16 -5.28 -9.10 -3.99
CA GLY A 16 -5.04 -9.78 -5.27
C GLY A 16 -5.44 -11.25 -5.29
N ALA A 17 -6.13 -11.76 -4.26
CA ALA A 17 -6.54 -13.16 -4.18
C ALA A 17 -7.72 -13.55 -5.11
N HIS A 18 -8.22 -12.58 -5.88
CA HIS A 18 -9.35 -12.68 -6.79
C HIS A 18 -9.08 -11.83 -8.04
N PRO A 19 -9.75 -12.13 -9.17
CA PRO A 19 -9.69 -11.27 -10.35
C PRO A 19 -10.18 -9.86 -10.00
N TYR A 20 -9.59 -8.85 -10.65
CA TYR A 20 -10.07 -7.47 -10.57
C TYR A 20 -10.75 -7.08 -11.88
N SER A 21 -11.50 -5.99 -11.86
CA SER A 21 -12.09 -5.39 -13.05
C SER A 21 -11.74 -3.91 -13.13
N GLY A 22 -11.88 -3.33 -14.32
CA GLY A 22 -11.58 -1.93 -14.58
C GLY A 22 -10.11 -1.62 -14.81
N THR A 23 -9.83 -0.33 -15.02
CA THR A 23 -8.49 0.23 -15.24
C THR A 23 -8.16 1.10 -14.04
N TRP A 24 -6.93 0.98 -13.55
CA TRP A 24 -6.45 1.66 -12.36
C TRP A 24 -5.14 2.37 -12.69
N ASP A 25 -5.01 3.63 -12.28
CA ASP A 25 -3.78 4.41 -12.38
C ASP A 25 -2.72 3.94 -11.38
N TRP A 26 -3.18 3.37 -10.25
CA TRP A 26 -2.31 2.81 -9.22
C TRP A 26 -2.93 1.56 -8.60
N PHE A 27 -2.17 0.48 -8.59
CA PHE A 27 -2.57 -0.82 -8.06
C PHE A 27 -1.64 -1.18 -6.90
N THR A 28 -2.17 -1.05 -5.69
CA THR A 28 -1.53 -1.51 -4.46
C THR A 28 -1.95 -2.95 -4.16
N LEU A 29 -0.97 -3.85 -4.20
CA LEU A 29 -1.13 -5.24 -3.82
C LEU A 29 -0.69 -5.44 -2.36
N SER A 30 -1.60 -5.90 -1.50
CA SER A 30 -1.30 -6.24 -0.11
C SER A 30 -1.58 -7.72 0.18
N PRO A 31 -0.64 -8.62 -0.16
CA PRO A 31 -0.84 -10.06 -0.12
C PRO A 31 -1.14 -10.57 1.29
N LYS A 32 -1.96 -11.62 1.38
CA LYS A 32 -2.31 -12.27 2.64
C LYS A 32 -1.88 -13.73 2.61
N LYS A 33 -1.14 -14.16 3.64
CA LYS A 33 -0.61 -15.53 3.77
C LYS A 33 -1.67 -16.63 3.62
N ARG A 34 -2.91 -16.38 4.07
CA ARG A 34 -4.02 -17.34 3.99
C ARG A 34 -4.47 -17.62 2.55
N LYS A 35 -4.38 -16.62 1.67
CA LYS A 35 -4.80 -16.73 0.27
C LYS A 35 -3.96 -15.77 -0.57
N LEU A 36 -2.98 -16.35 -1.27
CA LEU A 36 -2.01 -15.61 -2.05
C LEU A 36 -2.65 -14.94 -3.29
N PRO A 37 -2.05 -13.86 -3.79
CA PRO A 37 -2.49 -13.24 -5.03
C PRO A 37 -2.42 -14.19 -6.23
N LEU A 38 -3.29 -13.94 -7.22
CA LEU A 38 -3.19 -14.55 -8.54
C LEU A 38 -1.95 -14.01 -9.26
N LYS A 39 -1.33 -14.85 -10.11
CA LYS A 39 -0.10 -14.49 -10.86
C LYS A 39 -0.27 -13.19 -11.66
N GLU A 40 -1.44 -13.00 -12.28
CA GLU A 40 -1.80 -11.81 -13.05
C GLU A 40 -1.84 -10.52 -12.22
N ASN A 41 -2.08 -10.61 -10.92
CA ASN A 41 -2.17 -9.44 -10.05
C ASN A 41 -0.80 -8.93 -9.61
N TYR A 42 0.22 -9.80 -9.57
CA TYR A 42 1.59 -9.36 -9.28
C TYR A 42 2.16 -8.52 -10.42
N SER A 43 1.95 -8.93 -11.68
CA SER A 43 2.46 -8.20 -12.84
C SER A 43 1.80 -6.83 -13.06
N LYS A 44 0.70 -6.55 -12.35
CA LYS A 44 -0.05 -5.30 -12.42
C LYS A 44 0.24 -4.35 -11.27
N ALA A 45 0.85 -4.83 -10.19
CA ALA A 45 1.11 -4.03 -9.00
C ALA A 45 2.16 -2.94 -9.30
N GLN A 46 1.79 -1.67 -9.08
CA GLN A 46 2.75 -0.55 -8.99
C GLN A 46 3.31 -0.42 -7.57
N GLU A 47 2.62 -0.99 -6.59
CA GLU A 47 2.99 -0.97 -5.19
C GLU A 47 2.72 -2.34 -4.55
N LEU A 48 3.72 -2.91 -3.90
CA LEU A 48 3.60 -4.08 -3.04
C LEU A 48 3.69 -3.63 -1.58
N LYS A 49 2.62 -3.85 -0.82
CA LYS A 49 2.53 -3.47 0.60
C LYS A 49 2.34 -4.70 1.49
N VAL A 50 3.43 -5.17 2.08
CA VAL A 50 3.44 -6.36 2.93
C VAL A 50 3.26 -5.98 4.39
N VAL A 51 2.32 -6.62 5.06
CA VAL A 51 2.07 -6.41 6.49
C VAL A 51 3.01 -7.29 7.32
N ILE A 52 3.72 -6.67 8.25
CA ILE A 52 4.70 -7.33 9.13
C ILE A 52 4.18 -7.31 10.56
N SER A 53 4.02 -8.51 11.15
CA SER A 53 3.52 -8.75 12.50
C SER A 53 4.50 -9.53 13.39
N ARG A 54 5.58 -10.04 12.79
CA ARG A 54 6.66 -10.83 13.40
C ARG A 54 7.83 -10.97 12.42
N ALA A 55 9.01 -11.32 12.91
CA ALA A 55 10.23 -11.45 12.08
C ALA A 55 10.09 -12.37 10.86
N ASN A 56 9.38 -13.51 10.98
CA ASN A 56 9.17 -14.42 9.85
C ASN A 56 8.33 -13.82 8.71
N ASP A 57 7.70 -12.66 8.91
CA ASP A 57 6.96 -11.97 7.87
C ASP A 57 7.90 -11.24 6.88
N PHE A 58 9.14 -10.91 7.25
CA PHE A 58 10.13 -10.35 6.32
C PHE A 58 10.48 -11.33 5.20
N ARG A 59 10.64 -12.61 5.54
CA ARG A 59 10.85 -13.65 4.52
C ARG A 59 9.69 -13.72 3.53
N PHE A 60 8.46 -13.63 4.04
CA PHE A 60 7.29 -13.57 3.18
C PHE A 60 7.31 -12.30 2.30
N ALA A 61 7.77 -11.18 2.84
CA ALA A 61 7.89 -9.94 2.07
C ALA A 61 8.84 -10.10 0.88
N GLU A 62 10.02 -10.70 1.07
CA GLU A 62 10.97 -10.99 0.00
C GLU A 62 10.41 -11.98 -1.03
N GLU A 63 9.73 -13.03 -0.58
CA GLU A 63 9.09 -14.00 -1.47
C GLU A 63 8.02 -13.34 -2.35
N GLU A 64 7.24 -12.41 -1.82
CA GLU A 64 6.24 -11.65 -2.59
C GLU A 64 6.89 -10.58 -3.49
N ALA A 65 7.97 -9.94 -3.03
CA ALA A 65 8.73 -8.96 -3.82
C ALA A 65 9.36 -9.59 -5.07
N SER A 66 9.80 -10.85 -4.98
CA SER A 66 10.34 -11.59 -6.15
C SER A 66 9.33 -11.86 -7.26
N LYS A 67 8.04 -11.62 -7.02
CA LYS A 67 6.94 -11.91 -7.97
C LYS A 67 6.42 -10.67 -8.68
N VAL A 68 6.73 -9.47 -8.18
CA VAL A 68 6.31 -8.20 -8.80
C VAL A 68 7.39 -7.71 -9.79
N ASN A 69 7.05 -6.71 -10.61
CA ASN A 69 7.99 -6.12 -11.55
C ASN A 69 9.05 -5.27 -10.82
N ASP A 70 10.20 -5.02 -11.46
CA ASP A 70 11.31 -4.24 -10.88
C ASP A 70 10.94 -2.79 -10.56
N ASP A 71 9.99 -2.20 -11.30
CA ASP A 71 9.48 -0.85 -11.05
C ASP A 71 8.46 -0.78 -9.90
N CYS A 72 8.09 -1.92 -9.32
CA CYS A 72 7.11 -1.98 -8.23
C CYS A 72 7.70 -1.42 -6.94
N LYS A 73 7.01 -0.46 -6.33
CA LYS A 73 7.44 0.12 -5.06
C LYS A 73 7.16 -0.84 -3.92
N LEU A 74 8.19 -1.15 -3.13
CA LEU A 74 8.11 -2.12 -2.04
C LEU A 74 7.91 -1.41 -0.69
N TYR A 75 6.85 -1.77 0.03
CA TYR A 75 6.52 -1.21 1.33
C TYR A 75 6.30 -2.29 2.39
N LEU A 76 6.85 -2.03 3.58
CA LEU A 76 6.59 -2.77 4.80
C LEU A 76 5.66 -1.94 5.68
N GLN A 77 4.52 -2.52 6.04
CA GLN A 77 3.54 -1.90 6.92
C GLN A 77 3.50 -2.67 8.24
N PRO A 78 3.71 -2.04 9.40
CA PRO A 78 3.52 -2.71 10.68
C PRO A 78 2.06 -3.12 10.85
N GLU A 79 1.83 -4.32 11.39
CA GLU A 79 0.52 -4.68 11.88
C GLU A 79 0.20 -3.82 13.11
N TRP A 80 -0.99 -3.21 13.10
CA TRP A 80 -1.32 -2.15 14.04
C TRP A 80 -1.31 -2.59 15.49
N SER A 81 -1.85 -3.78 15.78
CA SER A 81 -1.91 -4.29 17.16
C SER A 81 -0.53 -4.62 17.74
N LYS A 82 0.52 -4.63 16.92
CA LYS A 82 1.90 -4.94 17.29
C LYS A 82 2.89 -3.86 16.89
N GLU A 83 2.37 -2.69 16.53
CA GLU A 83 3.12 -1.63 15.88
C GLU A 83 4.34 -1.21 16.71
N ALA A 84 4.14 -0.98 18.01
CA ALA A 84 5.20 -0.52 18.93
C ALA A 84 6.38 -1.51 19.05
N GLU A 85 6.10 -2.80 18.87
CA GLU A 85 7.12 -3.86 18.88
C GLU A 85 7.77 -3.98 17.49
N ILE A 86 6.96 -4.15 16.44
CA ILE A 86 7.44 -4.55 15.12
C ILE A 86 8.02 -3.38 14.31
N LEU A 87 7.65 -2.12 14.59
CA LEU A 87 8.16 -0.97 13.85
C LEU A 87 9.68 -0.85 13.99
N LYS A 88 10.24 -1.15 15.17
CA LYS A 88 11.70 -1.11 15.39
C LYS A 88 12.42 -2.10 14.48
N ASP A 89 11.87 -3.30 14.35
CA ASP A 89 12.41 -4.34 13.47
C ASP A 89 12.30 -3.93 12.00
N ILE A 90 11.18 -3.33 11.60
CA ILE A 90 11.00 -2.81 10.23
C ILE A 90 12.02 -1.72 9.92
N ILE A 91 12.25 -0.78 10.85
CA ILE A 91 13.25 0.28 10.68
C ILE A 91 14.65 -0.32 10.51
N ALA A 92 15.01 -1.29 11.35
CA ALA A 92 16.29 -1.99 11.24
C ALA A 92 16.42 -2.72 9.89
N TYR A 93 15.35 -3.38 9.43
CA TYR A 93 15.31 -4.11 8.18
C TYR A 93 15.47 -3.20 6.96
N VAL A 94 14.75 -2.07 6.91
CA VAL A 94 14.81 -1.12 5.79
C VAL A 94 16.19 -0.46 5.68
N LYS A 95 16.86 -0.19 6.80
CA LYS A 95 18.23 0.37 6.80
C LYS A 95 19.25 -0.51 6.07
N ILE A 96 19.07 -1.83 6.10
CA ILE A 96 19.96 -2.78 5.42
C ILE A 96 19.40 -3.26 4.07
N ASN A 97 18.12 -3.03 3.78
CA ASN A 97 17.45 -3.36 2.52
C ASN A 97 16.77 -2.11 1.93
N PRO A 98 17.54 -1.20 1.28
CA PRO A 98 17.06 0.13 0.90
C PRO A 98 15.99 0.15 -0.20
N SER A 99 15.74 -0.98 -0.87
CA SER A 99 14.62 -1.13 -1.81
C SER A 99 13.26 -1.05 -1.11
N TRP A 100 13.21 -1.35 0.19
CA TRP A 100 11.99 -1.31 0.99
C TRP A 100 11.76 0.07 1.61
N HIS A 101 10.49 0.46 1.67
CA HIS A 101 10.01 1.68 2.31
C HIS A 101 9.09 1.32 3.49
N ILE A 102 8.91 2.24 4.43
CA ILE A 102 7.99 2.06 5.57
C ILE A 102 6.65 2.72 5.25
N SER A 103 5.54 1.99 5.40
CA SER A 103 4.19 2.51 5.27
C SER A 103 3.50 2.57 6.63
N LEU A 104 3.19 3.75 7.14
CA LEU A 104 2.51 3.93 8.44
C LEU A 104 1.00 4.13 8.27
N GLN A 105 0.21 3.55 9.18
CA GLN A 105 -1.24 3.75 9.23
C GLN A 105 -1.59 5.06 9.95
N THR A 106 -1.23 6.20 9.37
CA THR A 106 -1.36 7.54 10.00
C THR A 106 -2.77 7.85 10.52
N HIS A 107 -3.83 7.38 9.84
CA HIS A 107 -5.21 7.56 10.30
C HIS A 107 -5.49 6.98 11.69
N LYS A 108 -4.80 5.89 12.08
CA LYS A 108 -4.95 5.30 13.41
C LYS A 108 -4.20 6.07 14.49
N TYR A 109 -3.13 6.77 14.13
CA TYR A 109 -2.46 7.72 15.02
C TYR A 109 -3.28 8.98 15.25
N MET A 110 -4.14 9.34 14.30
CA MET A 110 -5.00 10.53 14.39
C MET A 110 -6.36 10.23 15.04
N ASP A 111 -6.59 9.00 15.53
CA ASP A 111 -7.87 8.51 16.06
C ASP A 111 -9.06 8.71 15.10
N ILE A 112 -8.78 8.74 13.79
CA ILE A 112 -9.82 8.80 12.76
C ILE A 112 -10.15 7.36 12.39
N LEU A 113 -11.22 6.84 13.01
CA LEU A 113 -11.67 5.47 12.86
C LEU A 113 -12.15 5.22 11.42
N SER A 114 -11.26 4.69 10.60
CA SER A 114 -11.56 3.92 9.41
C SER A 114 -12.34 4.64 8.29
N MET A 115 -11.62 5.07 7.26
CA MET A 115 -12.14 5.16 5.88
C MET A 115 -12.48 3.75 5.36
N ARG A 116 -13.44 3.06 5.99
CA ARG A 116 -13.89 1.70 5.59
C ARG A 116 -14.67 1.70 4.29
N ILE A 117 -14.88 2.86 3.68
CA ILE A 117 -15.35 3.03 2.31
C ILE A 117 -14.54 4.18 1.71
N LEU A 118 -13.41 3.90 1.11
CA LEU A 118 -12.90 4.70 -0.01
C LEU A 118 -12.06 3.76 -0.91
N ILE A 119 -12.75 2.78 -1.50
CA ILE A 119 -12.52 2.55 -2.92
C ILE A 119 -12.83 3.90 -3.58
N ILE A 120 -11.87 4.48 -4.30
CA ILE A 120 -11.84 5.85 -4.87
C ILE A 120 -11.11 6.86 -3.98
N VAL A 121 -9.77 6.90 -4.10
CA VAL A 121 -8.91 8.09 -4.10
C VAL A 121 -9.57 9.41 -3.69
N VAL A 122 -9.20 9.95 -2.52
CA VAL A 122 -8.85 11.37 -2.36
C VAL A 122 -7.79 11.46 -1.26
N PHE A 123 -6.51 11.39 -1.63
CA PHE A 123 -5.41 11.82 -0.76
C PHE A 123 -4.41 12.63 -1.60
N TYR A 124 -4.89 13.62 -2.34
CA TYR A 124 -4.09 14.70 -2.94
C TYR A 124 -5.07 15.73 -3.51
N GLN A 125 -5.59 16.62 -2.65
CA GLN A 125 -5.97 18.02 -2.89
C GLN A 125 -6.75 18.46 -1.65
N ILE A 126 -6.11 19.23 -0.76
CA ILE A 126 -6.64 20.13 0.31
C ILE A 126 -5.52 20.20 1.37
N VAL A 127 -4.40 20.83 1.00
CA VAL A 127 -3.47 21.58 1.88
C VAL A 127 -2.74 22.64 1.04
N PHE A 128 -2.64 22.49 -0.29
CA PHE A 128 -2.04 23.49 -1.19
C PHE A 128 -3.06 24.15 -2.13
N LEU A 129 -4.11 24.78 -1.56
CA LEU A 129 -4.90 25.83 -2.23
C LEU A 129 -5.34 26.85 -1.18
N SER A 130 -4.36 27.46 -0.52
CA SER A 130 -4.54 28.70 0.24
C SER A 130 -3.18 29.41 0.40
N SER A 131 -2.48 29.62 -0.71
CA SER A 131 -1.44 30.67 -0.85
C SER A 131 -1.06 30.85 -2.32
N SER A 132 -2.04 31.20 -3.15
CA SER A 132 -1.82 31.82 -4.46
C SER A 132 -3.14 32.40 -4.96
N GLY A 133 -3.38 33.68 -4.66
CA GLY A 133 -4.49 34.43 -5.24
C GLY A 133 -4.94 35.66 -4.42
N ASN A 134 -4.32 36.80 -4.72
CA ASN A 134 -4.88 38.17 -4.71
C ASN A 134 -5.18 38.87 -3.37
N HIS A 135 -4.21 39.64 -2.86
CA HIS A 135 -4.12 41.09 -3.11
C HIS A 135 -2.71 41.61 -2.79
#